data_AF-A0A7Y5W6B8-F1
#
_entry.id   AF-A0A7Y5W6B8-F1
#
_cell.length_a   1.000
_cell.length_b   1.000
_cell.length_c   1.000
_cell.angle_alpha   90.00
_cell.angle_beta   90.00
_cell.angle_gamma   90.00
#
_symmetry.space_group_name_H-M   'P 1'
#
loop_
_entity.id
_entity.type
_entity.pdbx_description
1 polymer ?
#
loop_
_entity_poly.entity_id
_entity_poly.type
_entity_poly.pdbx_seq_one_letter_code
_entity_poly.pdbx_strand_id
1 'polypeptide(L)'
;MRLTGEKYDNLHWDQSHGVQEAIVTPDRIALDWIERGVRYHLQAHSHDGGLTYHGNYGMFRPEEDWVVDITCYAAVDGSAILFCDWHEKDTGRAGSWMCRLKPNRT
;
A
#
# COMPACT_ATOMS: atom_id res chain seq x y z
N MET A 1 13.07 3.76 -7.02
CA MET A 1 13.23 4.90 -6.08
C MET A 1 12.56 4.51 -4.77
N ARG A 2 13.12 4.84 -3.61
CA ARG A 2 12.48 4.59 -2.30
C ARG A 2 11.59 5.77 -1.93
N LEU A 3 10.38 5.48 -1.48
CA LEU A 3 9.38 6.45 -1.07
C LEU A 3 9.09 6.29 0.43
N THR A 4 8.61 7.36 1.06
CA THR A 4 8.07 7.36 2.43
C THR A 4 6.78 8.15 2.47
N GLY A 5 5.99 8.06 3.55
CA GLY A 5 4.75 8.80 3.61
C GLY A 5 3.78 8.35 4.70
N GLU A 6 2.50 8.48 4.41
CA GLU A 6 1.40 8.22 5.34
C GLU A 6 0.37 7.30 4.69
N LYS A 7 -0.04 6.26 5.43
CA LYS A 7 -1.22 5.43 5.16
C LYS A 7 -2.38 6.02 5.97
N TYR A 8 -3.55 6.14 5.36
CA TYR A 8 -4.77 6.62 6.00
C TYR A 8 -5.85 5.55 5.93
N ASP A 9 -6.50 5.29 7.05
CA ASP A 9 -7.59 4.33 7.18
C ASP A 9 -8.96 5.01 7.27
N ASN A 10 -10.00 4.21 7.02
CA ASN A 10 -11.42 4.55 7.15
C ASN A 10 -11.94 5.60 6.15
N LEU A 11 -13.27 5.72 6.08
CA LEU A 11 -13.99 6.64 5.18
C LEU A 11 -13.66 8.13 5.40
N HIS A 12 -13.05 8.48 6.54
CA HIS A 12 -12.71 9.85 6.91
C HIS A 12 -11.22 10.17 6.84
N TRP A 13 -10.36 9.18 6.59
CA TRP A 13 -8.91 9.36 6.48
C TRP A 13 -8.27 10.03 7.70
N ASP A 14 -8.88 9.86 8.87
CA ASP A 14 -8.54 10.55 10.11
C ASP A 14 -7.48 9.80 10.93
N GLN A 15 -7.40 8.48 10.74
CA GLN A 15 -6.35 7.64 11.31
C GLN A 15 -5.21 7.48 10.31
N SER A 16 -4.01 7.92 10.68
CA SER A 16 -2.80 7.78 9.85
C SER A 16 -1.71 6.94 10.49
N HIS A 17 -0.95 6.26 9.63
CA HIS A 17 0.18 5.41 9.98
C HIS A 17 1.39 5.76 9.11
N GLY A 18 2.57 5.80 9.74
CA GLY A 18 3.81 6.09 9.01
C GLY A 18 4.21 4.94 8.10
N VAL A 19 4.27 5.21 6.80
CA VAL A 19 4.91 4.34 5.81
C VAL A 19 6.41 4.48 5.97
N GLN A 20 7.07 3.39 6.36
CA GLN A 20 8.51 3.34 6.61
C GLN A 20 9.30 3.28 5.32
N GLU A 21 8.81 2.50 4.36
CA GLU A 21 9.40 2.36 3.05
C GLU A 21 8.33 1.94 2.03
N ALA A 22 8.39 2.53 0.84
CA ALA A 22 7.66 2.01 -0.31
C ALA A 22 8.55 1.98 -1.56
N ILE A 23 8.34 0.96 -2.38
CA ILE A 23 8.87 0.84 -3.73
C ILE A 23 7.67 0.76 -4.66
N VAL A 24 7.55 1.73 -5.55
CA VAL A 24 6.51 1.76 -6.59
C VAL A 24 7.21 1.79 -7.94
N THR A 25 6.97 0.78 -8.75
CA THR A 25 7.44 0.66 -10.13
C THR A 25 6.28 0.23 -11.02
N PRO A 26 6.36 0.39 -12.36
CA PRO A 26 5.33 -0.08 -13.27
C PRO A 26 4.93 -1.56 -13.08
N ASP A 27 5.86 -2.40 -12.62
CA ASP A 27 5.63 -3.85 -12.45
C ASP A 27 5.14 -4.25 -11.06
N ARG A 28 5.49 -3.48 -10.02
CA ARG A 28 5.22 -3.89 -8.63
C ARG A 28 5.15 -2.74 -7.63
N ILE A 29 4.41 -3.01 -6.55
CA ILE A 29 4.40 -2.23 -5.33
C ILE A 29 4.89 -3.10 -4.18
N ALA A 30 5.81 -2.58 -3.37
CA ALA A 30 6.13 -3.12 -2.06
C ALA A 30 6.02 -1.99 -1.02
N LEU A 31 5.37 -2.24 0.11
CA LEU A 31 5.05 -1.22 1.11
C LEU A 31 5.22 -1.79 2.53
N ASP A 32 5.96 -1.06 3.36
CA ASP A 32 6.10 -1.33 4.79
C ASP A 32 5.51 -0.19 5.62
N TRP A 33 4.67 -0.52 6.60
CA TRP A 33 4.14 0.45 7.57
C TRP A 33 4.10 -0.11 8.98
N ILE A 34 3.96 0.79 9.96
CA ILE A 34 3.78 0.43 11.36
C ILE A 34 2.41 0.91 11.82
N GLU A 35 1.60 -0.02 12.28
CA GLU A 35 0.28 0.24 12.84
C GLU A 35 0.20 -0.37 14.24
N ARG A 36 -0.05 0.48 15.25
CA ARG A 36 -0.15 0.10 16.66
C ARG A 36 1.04 -0.74 17.17
N GLY A 37 2.25 -0.43 16.69
CA GLY A 37 3.49 -1.13 17.05
C GLY A 37 3.74 -2.43 16.27
N VAL A 38 2.83 -2.83 15.38
CA VAL A 38 2.99 -4.00 14.50
C VAL A 38 3.49 -3.54 13.15
N ARG A 39 4.53 -4.22 12.63
CA ARG A 39 5.03 -4.00 11.28
C ARG A 39 4.23 -4.87 10.31
N TYR A 40 3.72 -4.22 9.28
CA TYR A 40 3.08 -4.89 8.16
C TYR A 40 3.91 -4.76 6.90
N HIS A 41 3.72 -5.71 6.01
CA HIS A 41 4.33 -5.75 4.69
C HIS A 41 3.28 -6.07 3.64
N LEU A 42 3.35 -5.39 2.50
CA LEU A 42 2.52 -5.62 1.33
C LEU A 42 3.39 -5.81 0.11
N GLN A 43 2.97 -6.73 -0.76
CA GLN A 43 3.53 -6.91 -2.09
C GLN A 43 2.41 -7.11 -3.11
N ALA A 44 2.44 -6.32 -4.18
CA ALA A 44 1.47 -6.37 -5.27
C ALA A 44 2.15 -6.23 -6.64
N HIS A 45 1.56 -6.81 -7.66
CA HIS A 45 2.06 -6.85 -9.03
C HIS A 45 1.08 -6.19 -9.99
N SER A 46 1.58 -5.46 -10.98
CA SER A 46 0.70 -4.77 -11.94
C SER A 46 0.13 -5.73 -12.98
N HIS A 47 -1.07 -5.43 -13.46
CA HIS A 47 -1.71 -6.09 -14.60
C HIS A 47 -1.72 -5.25 -15.87
N ASP A 48 -1.44 -3.95 -15.78
CA ASP A 48 -1.65 -2.98 -16.86
C ASP A 48 -0.47 -2.00 -17.06
N GLY A 49 0.69 -2.32 -16.50
CA GLY A 49 1.90 -1.50 -16.66
C GLY A 49 1.94 -0.28 -15.75
N GLY A 50 1.15 -0.29 -14.68
CA GLY A 50 1.44 0.52 -13.50
C GLY A 50 0.28 1.36 -12.95
N LEU A 51 -0.94 1.16 -13.45
CA LEU A 51 -2.14 1.81 -12.91
C LEU A 51 -2.82 0.91 -11.88
N THR A 52 -3.03 -0.37 -12.17
CA THR A 52 -3.66 -1.33 -11.26
C THR A 52 -2.72 -2.45 -10.85
N TYR A 53 -2.84 -2.88 -9.60
CA TYR A 53 -2.01 -3.93 -9.00
C TYR A 53 -2.86 -4.84 -8.11
N HIS A 54 -2.49 -6.10 -8.05
CA HIS A 54 -3.09 -7.09 -7.17
C HIS A 54 -2.00 -7.79 -6.35
N GLY A 55 -2.32 -8.16 -5.11
CA GLY A 55 -1.44 -8.99 -4.31
C GLY A 55 -1.92 -9.18 -2.90
N ASN A 56 -0.97 -9.25 -1.97
CA ASN A 56 -1.23 -9.60 -0.60
C ASN A 56 -0.51 -8.68 0.38
N TYR A 57 -1.01 -8.66 1.61
CA TYR A 57 -0.37 -8.02 2.74
C TYR A 57 -0.42 -8.92 3.98
N GLY A 58 0.27 -8.55 5.04
CA GLY A 58 0.24 -9.30 6.29
C GLY A 58 1.20 -8.77 7.32
N MET A 59 1.23 -9.40 8.48
CA MET A 59 2.17 -9.03 9.53
C MET A 59 3.55 -9.56 9.16
N PHE A 60 4.55 -8.67 9.05
CA PHE A 60 5.94 -8.94 8.65
C PHE A 60 6.16 -9.48 7.22
N ARG A 61 5.20 -10.20 6.63
CA ARG A 61 5.24 -10.76 5.27
C ARG A 61 3.81 -10.82 4.69
N PRO A 62 3.64 -10.95 3.37
CA PRO A 62 2.32 -11.10 2.78
C PRO A 62 1.70 -12.43 3.20
N GLU A 63 0.41 -12.40 3.53
CA GLU A 63 -0.39 -13.57 3.90
C GLU A 63 -1.36 -13.91 2.76
N GLU A 64 -1.50 -15.19 2.44
CA GLU A 64 -2.29 -15.63 1.27
C GLU A 64 -3.76 -15.22 1.36
N ASP A 65 -4.30 -15.15 2.58
CA ASP A 65 -5.71 -14.86 2.83
C ASP A 65 -6.04 -13.38 2.86
N TRP A 66 -5.02 -12.52 2.88
CA TRP A 66 -5.15 -11.07 3.07
C TRP A 66 -4.78 -10.39 1.76
N VAL A 67 -5.81 -10.06 1.00
CA VAL A 67 -5.71 -9.66 -0.40
C VAL A 67 -5.87 -8.16 -0.54
N VAL A 68 -5.18 -7.58 -1.52
CA VAL A 68 -5.25 -6.15 -1.87
C VAL A 68 -5.38 -5.94 -3.37
N ASP A 69 -6.19 -4.97 -3.73
CA ASP A 69 -6.32 -4.40 -5.06
C ASP A 69 -6.00 -2.91 -4.98
N ILE A 70 -5.04 -2.46 -5.79
CA ILE A 70 -4.47 -1.11 -5.68
C ILE A 70 -4.60 -0.37 -7.00
N THR A 71 -5.09 0.87 -6.94
CA THR A 71 -4.93 1.85 -8.02
C THR A 71 -3.83 2.85 -7.65
N CYS A 72 -2.84 3.01 -8.53
CA CYS A 72 -1.69 3.89 -8.33
C CYS A 72 -1.74 5.11 -9.26
N TYR A 73 -1.63 6.29 -8.67
CA TYR A 73 -1.42 7.55 -9.40
C TYR A 73 -0.03 8.09 -9.11
N ALA A 74 0.90 7.88 -10.04
CA ALA A 74 2.27 8.37 -9.94
C ALA A 74 2.41 9.75 -10.60
N ALA A 75 3.13 10.65 -9.95
CA ALA A 75 3.44 11.99 -10.44
C ALA A 75 4.84 12.04 -11.06
N VAL A 76 5.08 13.03 -11.92
CA VAL A 76 6.37 13.25 -12.63
C VAL A 76 7.53 13.49 -11.65
N ASP A 77 7.25 14.02 -10.46
CA ASP A 77 8.25 14.24 -9.41
C ASP A 77 8.62 12.96 -8.64
N GLY A 78 8.01 11.82 -8.98
CA GLY A 78 8.20 10.54 -8.31
C GLY A 78 7.30 10.31 -7.09
N SER A 79 6.47 11.28 -6.70
CA SER A 79 5.43 11.07 -5.68
C SER A 79 4.35 10.12 -6.18
N ALA A 80 3.62 9.47 -5.26
CA ALA A 80 2.53 8.57 -5.63
C ALA A 80 1.38 8.62 -4.63
N ILE A 81 0.15 8.48 -5.13
CA ILE A 81 -1.04 8.17 -4.33
C ILE A 81 -1.46 6.74 -4.65
N LEU A 82 -1.66 5.93 -3.62
CA LEU A 82 -2.21 4.58 -3.75
C LEU A 82 -3.61 4.58 -3.12
N PHE A 83 -4.61 4.14 -3.86
CA PHE A 83 -5.91 3.75 -3.31
C PHE A 83 -5.96 2.24 -3.27
N CYS A 84 -6.27 1.68 -2.11
CA CYS A 84 -6.27 0.25 -1.89
C CYS A 84 -7.61 -0.21 -1.36
N ASP A 85 -8.17 -1.24 -1.98
CA ASP A 85 -9.24 -2.06 -1.43
C ASP A 85 -8.63 -3.37 -0.92
N TRP A 86 -9.02 -3.80 0.27
CA TRP A 86 -8.50 -5.02 0.89
C TRP A 86 -9.63 -5.91 1.37
N HIS A 87 -9.36 -7.21 1.40
CA HIS A 87 -10.26 -8.20 1.97
C HIS A 87 -9.53 -9.41 2.55
N GLU A 88 -10.12 -10.02 3.56
CA GLU A 88 -9.69 -11.28 4.16
C GLU A 88 -10.60 -12.42 3.64
N LYS A 89 -10.03 -13.42 2.96
CA LYS A 89 -10.78 -14.53 2.33
C LYS A 89 -11.68 -15.27 3.30
N ASP A 90 -11.17 -15.57 4.49
CA ASP A 90 -11.83 -16.48 5.44
C ASP A 90 -12.81 -15.76 6.38
N THR A 91 -12.56 -14.49 6.69
CA THR A 91 -13.36 -13.75 7.69
C THR A 91 -14.43 -12.87 7.04
N GLY A 92 -14.32 -12.61 5.74
CA GLY A 92 -15.18 -11.67 5.01
C GLY A 92 -14.97 -10.20 5.41
N ARG A 93 -13.92 -9.90 6.19
CA ARG A 93 -13.54 -8.52 6.49
C ARG A 93 -13.02 -7.86 5.23
N ALA A 94 -13.39 -6.60 5.04
CA ALA A 94 -12.94 -5.79 3.94
C ALA A 94 -12.94 -4.31 4.33
N GLY A 95 -12.21 -3.52 3.55
CA GLY A 95 -12.20 -2.08 3.68
C GLY A 95 -11.32 -1.44 2.62
N SER A 96 -11.06 -0.17 2.81
CA SER A 96 -10.18 0.59 1.92
C SER A 96 -9.23 1.46 2.74
N TRP A 97 -8.05 1.72 2.20
CA TRP A 97 -7.09 2.67 2.73
C TRP A 97 -6.39 3.43 1.59
N MET A 98 -5.78 4.57 1.93
CA MET A 98 -5.05 5.40 0.98
C MET A 98 -3.61 5.60 1.47
N CYS A 99 -2.62 5.54 0.59
CA CYS A 99 -1.27 5.98 0.89
C CYS A 99 -0.91 7.23 0.11
N ARG A 100 -0.32 8.22 0.80
CA ARG A 100 0.32 9.39 0.20
C ARG A 100 1.82 9.27 0.36
N LEU A 101 2.52 9.09 -0.76
CA LEU A 101 3.94 8.77 -0.81
C LEU A 101 4.74 9.88 -1.49
N LYS A 102 5.95 10.11 -1.00
CA LYS A 102 6.90 11.09 -1.56
C LYS A 102 8.28 10.46 -1.72
N PRO A 103 9.08 10.89 -2.72
CA PRO A 103 10.49 10.54 -2.83
C PRO A 103 11.23 10.79 -1.52
N ASN A 104 11.96 9.79 -1.06
CA ASN A 104 12.84 9.99 0.07
C ASN A 104 14.00 10.87 -0.38
N ARG A 105 14.01 12.14 0.04
CA ARG A 105 15.13 13.06 -0.21
C ARG A 105 16.25 12.64 0.72
N THR A 106 17.13 11.78 0.22
CA THR A 106 18.42 11.52 0.85
C THR A 106 19.37 12.67 0.57
#